data_AF-A0A6A6AVT2-F1
#
_entry.id   AF-A0A6A6AVT2-F1
#
_cell.length_a   1.000
_cell.length_b   1.000
_cell.length_c   1.000
_cell.angle_alpha   90.00
_cell.angle_beta   90.00
_cell.angle_gamma   90.00
#
_symmetry.space_group_name_H-M   'P 1'
#
loop_
_entity.id
_entity.type
_entity.pdbx_description
1 polymer ?
#
loop_
_entity_poly.entity_id
_entity_poly.type
_entity_poly.pdbx_seq_one_letter_code
_entity_poly.pdbx_strand_id
1 'polypeptide(L)'
;MRFLGITLASLAFGALGQNCGPQYGNQVCAARKCCSQYGWCDTDAAHCDSSTCLSKFSGAGSSCAKPEASSTTAPNPASTSFMSEVPVIDVCGHAEGGVSCPGAGLNGYFYRCCSSAGHCGPKNDIQDQALYCGSGCQGGFGKCGANMSKPSKPTGQHGTSQEGETCGPIVNKKCADGLCCSGSNFCGSGEDFCGAANWCQPTWGSCSSKRTI
;
A
#
# COMPACT_ATOMS: atom_id res chain seq x y z
N MET A 1 -18.19 25.37 62.84
CA MET A 1 -18.63 24.03 62.38
C MET A 1 -18.06 23.76 60.99
N ARG A 2 -17.85 22.48 60.70
CA ARG A 2 -17.04 21.87 59.64
C ARG A 2 -17.36 22.33 58.21
N PHE A 3 -16.31 22.51 57.42
CA PHE A 3 -16.33 22.53 55.96
C PHE A 3 -16.77 21.16 55.43
N LEU A 4 -17.71 21.14 54.47
CA LEU A 4 -18.00 19.98 53.62
C LEU A 4 -17.98 20.46 52.17
N GLY A 5 -16.78 20.48 51.60
CA GLY A 5 -16.58 20.58 50.16
C GLY A 5 -16.87 19.23 49.53
N ILE A 6 -17.90 19.18 48.68
CA ILE A 6 -18.17 18.01 47.84
C ILE A 6 -17.37 18.20 46.55
N THR A 7 -16.18 17.61 46.51
CA THR A 7 -15.42 17.46 45.26
C THR A 7 -16.10 16.39 44.41
N LEU A 8 -16.80 16.78 43.34
CA LEU A 8 -17.15 15.86 42.26
C LEU A 8 -15.85 15.43 41.56
N ALA A 9 -15.39 14.22 41.87
CA ALA A 9 -14.33 13.57 41.11
C ALA A 9 -14.90 13.11 39.76
N SER A 10 -14.50 13.77 38.69
CA SER A 10 -14.77 13.38 37.31
C SER A 10 -14.09 12.05 37.01
N LEU A 11 -14.84 10.95 37.03
CA LEU A 11 -14.41 9.69 36.42
C LEU A 11 -14.83 9.71 34.93
N ALA A 12 -14.02 10.40 34.12
CA ALA A 12 -14.01 10.18 32.68
C ALA A 12 -13.31 8.84 32.42
N PHE A 13 -14.09 7.75 32.35
CA PHE A 13 -13.60 6.49 31.80
C PHE A 13 -13.43 6.69 30.29
N GLY A 14 -12.25 7.16 29.90
CA GLY A 14 -11.82 7.18 28.51
C GLY A 14 -11.64 5.74 28.02
N ALA A 15 -12.72 5.08 27.62
CA ALA A 15 -12.65 3.92 26.76
C ALA A 15 -12.27 4.43 25.35
N LEU A 16 -10.97 4.66 25.15
CA LEU A 16 -10.40 4.90 23.83
C LEU A 16 -10.48 3.58 23.05
N GLY A 17 -11.64 3.33 22.45
CA GLY A 17 -11.76 2.39 21.34
C GLY A 17 -10.91 2.93 20.20
N GLN A 18 -9.62 2.61 20.20
CA GLN A 18 -8.70 3.03 19.15
C GLN A 18 -9.09 2.26 17.89
N ASN A 19 -9.32 3.00 16.82
CA ASN A 19 -9.47 2.37 15.52
C ASN A 19 -8.14 1.77 15.06
N CYS A 20 -8.21 0.82 14.15
CA CYS A 20 -7.04 0.12 13.64
C CYS A 20 -7.27 -0.32 12.20
N GLY A 21 -6.19 -0.73 11.53
CA GLY A 21 -6.31 -1.25 10.19
C GLY A 21 -6.19 -0.19 9.11
N PRO A 22 -6.31 -0.61 7.84
CA PRO A 22 -5.91 0.20 6.69
C PRO A 22 -6.81 1.42 6.47
N GLN A 23 -8.04 1.41 6.99
CA GLN A 23 -8.98 2.53 6.91
C GLN A 23 -8.66 3.66 7.90
N TYR A 24 -7.87 3.38 8.92
CA TYR A 24 -7.55 4.30 10.01
C TYR A 24 -6.06 4.60 10.07
N GLY A 25 -5.46 4.86 8.90
CA GLY A 25 -4.05 5.24 8.81
C GLY A 25 -3.08 4.12 9.19
N ASN A 26 -3.45 2.86 9.00
CA ASN A 26 -2.65 1.68 9.37
C ASN A 26 -2.32 1.61 10.88
N GLN A 27 -3.19 2.16 11.74
CA GLN A 27 -3.04 2.07 13.18
C GLN A 27 -3.04 0.61 13.65
N VAL A 28 -2.18 0.32 14.62
CA VAL A 28 -2.04 -1.00 15.24
C VAL A 28 -2.61 -0.94 16.64
N CYS A 29 -3.38 -1.96 17.02
CA CYS A 29 -3.94 -2.06 18.36
C CYS A 29 -2.86 -2.15 19.44
N ALA A 30 -3.21 -1.72 20.65
CA ALA A 30 -2.38 -1.96 21.83
C ALA A 30 -2.11 -3.47 22.00
N ALA A 31 -1.02 -3.81 22.68
CA ALA A 31 -0.64 -5.20 22.95
C ALA A 31 -1.83 -6.03 23.45
N ARG A 32 -1.90 -7.29 23.01
CA ARG A 32 -2.97 -8.25 23.32
C ARG A 32 -4.35 -7.96 22.71
N LYS A 33 -4.61 -6.80 22.12
CA LYS A 33 -5.87 -6.50 21.39
C LYS A 33 -5.78 -6.91 19.92
N CYS A 34 -6.84 -7.51 19.41
CA CYS A 34 -7.03 -7.82 18.01
C CYS A 34 -7.70 -6.65 17.30
N CYS A 35 -7.30 -6.43 16.05
CA CYS A 35 -7.99 -5.52 15.15
C CYS A 35 -9.08 -6.29 14.41
N SER A 36 -10.35 -5.93 14.61
CA SER A 36 -11.45 -6.57 13.87
C SER A 36 -11.42 -6.20 12.39
N GLN A 37 -12.14 -6.95 11.55
CA GLN A 37 -12.35 -6.60 10.14
C GLN A 37 -12.99 -5.21 9.94
N TYR A 38 -13.63 -4.68 10.99
CA TYR A 38 -14.27 -3.36 10.99
C TYR A 38 -13.36 -2.24 11.52
N GLY A 39 -12.10 -2.56 11.84
CA GLY A 39 -11.10 -1.58 12.26
C GLY A 39 -11.29 -1.07 13.68
N TRP A 40 -11.68 -1.96 14.60
CA TRP A 40 -11.77 -1.68 16.04
C TRP A 40 -10.84 -2.59 16.83
N CYS A 41 -10.28 -2.06 17.92
CA CYS A 41 -9.36 -2.80 18.78
C CYS A 41 -10.05 -3.39 20.01
N ASP A 42 -10.18 -4.72 20.07
CA ASP A 42 -10.62 -5.39 21.28
C ASP A 42 -10.04 -6.80 21.48
N THR A 43 -10.36 -7.42 22.60
CA THR A 43 -9.90 -8.76 23.01
C THR A 43 -10.98 -9.83 22.92
N ASP A 44 -12.22 -9.45 22.60
CA ASP A 44 -13.33 -10.40 22.51
C ASP A 44 -13.25 -11.27 21.24
N ALA A 45 -14.06 -12.33 21.20
CA ALA A 45 -14.08 -13.27 20.09
C ALA A 45 -14.48 -12.61 18.75
N ALA A 46 -15.33 -11.58 18.74
CA ALA A 46 -15.73 -10.91 17.50
C ALA A 46 -14.58 -10.07 16.90
N HIS A 47 -13.67 -9.59 17.73
CA HIS A 47 -12.48 -8.86 17.31
C HIS A 47 -11.28 -9.77 17.03
N CYS A 48 -11.22 -10.91 17.73
CA CYS A 48 -10.11 -11.85 17.72
C CYS A 48 -10.36 -13.14 16.92
N ASP A 49 -11.48 -13.24 16.22
CA ASP A 49 -11.77 -14.36 15.34
C ASP A 49 -10.68 -14.47 14.26
N SER A 50 -9.98 -15.60 14.22
CA SER A 50 -8.80 -15.80 13.36
C SER A 50 -9.10 -15.75 11.87
N SER A 51 -10.37 -15.90 11.46
CA SER A 51 -10.77 -15.85 10.06
C SER A 51 -11.05 -14.44 9.55
N THR A 52 -11.30 -13.49 10.46
CA THR A 52 -11.73 -12.12 10.11
C THR A 52 -10.85 -11.02 10.68
N CYS A 53 -10.10 -11.29 11.75
CA CYS A 53 -9.26 -10.31 12.39
C CYS A 53 -8.07 -9.89 11.50
N LEU A 54 -7.72 -8.61 11.53
CA LEU A 54 -6.64 -8.03 10.73
C LEU A 54 -5.30 -8.22 11.45
N SER A 55 -4.66 -9.37 11.20
CA SER A 55 -3.43 -9.81 11.89
C SER A 55 -2.29 -8.78 11.89
N LYS A 56 -2.08 -8.06 10.78
CA LYS A 56 -1.03 -7.01 10.65
C LYS A 56 -1.27 -5.77 11.50
N PHE A 57 -2.50 -5.55 11.95
CA PHE A 57 -2.91 -4.37 12.71
C PHE A 57 -3.36 -4.73 14.13
N SER A 58 -3.25 -6.01 14.48
CA SER A 58 -3.50 -6.51 15.83
C SER A 58 -2.24 -6.32 16.68
N GLY A 59 -2.43 -6.00 17.95
CA GLY A 59 -1.33 -5.75 18.87
C GLY A 59 -0.52 -7.01 19.15
N ALA A 60 0.77 -6.81 19.42
CA ALA A 60 1.69 -7.89 19.76
C ALA A 60 1.13 -8.78 20.88
N GLY A 61 1.23 -10.11 20.71
CA GLY A 61 0.74 -11.10 21.67
C GLY A 61 -0.79 -11.27 21.71
N SER A 62 -1.55 -10.62 20.82
CA SER A 62 -2.95 -10.96 20.60
C SER A 62 -3.07 -12.32 19.90
N SER A 63 -4.24 -12.97 20.00
CA SER A 63 -4.49 -14.24 19.31
C SER A 63 -4.56 -14.09 17.78
N CYS A 64 -4.72 -12.86 17.29
CA CYS A 64 -4.75 -12.53 15.88
C CYS A 64 -3.36 -12.20 15.30
N ALA A 65 -2.41 -11.79 16.13
CA ALA A 65 -1.07 -11.41 15.67
C ALA A 65 -0.24 -12.65 15.30
N LYS A 66 0.31 -12.68 14.07
CA LYS A 66 1.30 -13.68 13.64
C LYS A 66 2.73 -13.19 13.95
N PRO A 67 3.70 -14.07 14.28
CA PRO A 67 5.07 -13.63 14.57
C PRO A 67 5.79 -13.03 13.35
N GLU A 68 6.43 -11.87 13.61
CA GLU A 68 7.43 -11.08 12.83
C GLU A 68 7.06 -10.50 11.46
N ALA A 69 7.54 -9.31 11.06
CA ALA A 69 8.62 -8.47 11.58
C ALA A 69 8.12 -7.06 11.95
N SER A 70 8.60 -6.56 13.09
CA SER A 70 8.37 -5.18 13.53
C SER A 70 9.18 -4.24 12.65
N SER A 71 8.50 -3.40 11.88
CA SER A 71 9.07 -2.16 11.34
C SER A 71 8.11 -1.02 11.65
N THR A 72 8.07 -0.68 12.94
CA THR A 72 7.54 0.60 13.39
C THR A 72 8.59 1.66 13.15
N THR A 73 8.36 2.51 12.16
CA THR A 73 8.85 3.89 12.21
C THR A 73 7.82 4.78 11.55
N ALA A 74 7.34 5.78 12.29
CA ALA A 74 6.51 6.84 11.75
C ALA A 74 7.25 7.50 10.56
N PRO A 75 6.58 7.82 9.45
CA PRO A 75 7.23 8.53 8.36
C PRO A 75 7.52 9.95 8.81
N ASN A 76 8.80 10.26 9.02
CA ASN A 76 9.31 11.61 8.83
C ASN A 76 9.10 11.96 7.34
N PRO A 77 8.56 13.14 6.96
CA PRO A 77 8.23 13.46 5.56
C PRO A 77 9.43 13.55 4.58
N ALA A 78 10.63 13.10 4.97
CA ALA A 78 11.87 13.34 4.23
C ALA A 78 12.72 12.08 3.96
N SER A 79 12.29 10.86 4.30
CA SER A 79 13.07 9.64 3.99
C SER A 79 12.31 8.71 3.06
N THR A 80 12.61 8.81 1.76
CA THR A 80 12.09 7.95 0.69
C THR A 80 12.77 6.58 0.73
N SER A 81 12.29 5.66 1.57
CA SER A 81 12.72 4.26 1.48
C SER A 81 12.05 3.62 0.26
N PHE A 82 12.84 3.34 -0.78
CA PHE A 82 12.41 2.57 -1.94
C PHE A 82 12.28 1.09 -1.59
N MET A 83 11.44 0.37 -2.33
CA MET A 83 11.36 -1.08 -2.19
C MET A 83 12.58 -1.74 -2.85
N SER A 84 12.99 -2.90 -2.35
CA SER A 84 14.07 -3.68 -2.96
C SER A 84 13.63 -4.37 -4.26
N GLU A 85 12.33 -4.65 -4.39
CA GLU A 85 11.74 -5.32 -5.56
C GLU A 85 10.29 -4.85 -5.79
N VAL A 86 9.80 -5.03 -7.02
CA VAL A 86 8.41 -4.77 -7.40
C VAL A 86 7.53 -5.97 -6.99
N PRO A 87 6.32 -5.76 -6.44
CA PRO A 87 5.42 -6.86 -6.14
C PRO A 87 5.11 -7.72 -7.38
N VAL A 88 5.36 -9.03 -7.26
CA VAL A 88 4.99 -10.03 -8.28
C VAL A 88 3.51 -10.41 -8.13
N ILE A 89 2.64 -9.41 -8.28
CA ILE A 89 1.19 -9.55 -8.18
C ILE A 89 0.52 -8.60 -9.15
N ASP A 90 -0.17 -9.18 -10.13
CA ASP A 90 -0.95 -8.43 -11.09
C ASP A 90 -2.44 -8.66 -10.94
N VAL A 91 -2.84 -9.90 -10.58
CA VAL A 91 -4.24 -10.27 -10.42
C VAL A 91 -4.73 -10.07 -8.99
N CYS A 92 -6.01 -9.75 -8.84
CA CYS A 92 -6.66 -9.52 -7.57
C CYS A 92 -8.17 -9.70 -7.67
N GLY A 93 -8.81 -9.77 -6.51
CA GLY A 93 -10.25 -9.77 -6.42
C GLY A 93 -10.84 -11.14 -6.14
N HIS A 94 -12.16 -11.15 -5.98
CA HIS A 94 -12.94 -12.35 -5.65
C HIS A 94 -12.84 -13.45 -6.73
N ALA A 95 -12.71 -13.06 -8.01
CA ALA A 95 -12.54 -14.00 -9.13
C ALA A 95 -11.16 -14.69 -9.12
N GLU A 96 -10.17 -14.07 -8.47
CA GLU A 96 -8.77 -14.50 -8.45
C GLU A 96 -8.41 -15.13 -7.11
N GLY A 97 -9.32 -15.93 -6.55
CA GLY A 97 -9.10 -16.61 -5.26
C GLY A 97 -9.06 -15.68 -4.04
N GLY A 98 -9.58 -14.45 -4.17
CA GLY A 98 -9.62 -13.47 -3.09
C GLY A 98 -8.27 -12.80 -2.80
N VAL A 99 -7.37 -12.79 -3.78
CA VAL A 99 -6.06 -12.15 -3.65
C VAL A 99 -6.21 -10.61 -3.57
N SER A 100 -5.51 -9.99 -2.62
CA SER A 100 -5.54 -8.54 -2.40
C SER A 100 -4.25 -7.85 -2.86
N CYS A 101 -4.40 -6.65 -3.40
CA CYS A 101 -3.29 -5.82 -3.83
C CYS A 101 -2.50 -5.26 -2.63
N PRO A 102 -1.17 -5.43 -2.58
CA PRO A 102 -0.39 -5.17 -1.37
C PRO A 102 -0.14 -3.68 -1.10
N GLY A 103 -0.22 -2.82 -2.11
CA GLY A 103 0.34 -1.48 -2.06
C GLY A 103 1.87 -1.50 -2.11
N ALA A 104 2.47 -0.53 -2.80
CA ALA A 104 3.91 -0.41 -2.96
C ALA A 104 4.35 1.06 -3.09
N GLY A 105 5.63 1.31 -2.80
CA GLY A 105 6.23 2.64 -2.84
C GLY A 105 5.70 3.61 -1.78
N LEU A 106 5.95 4.90 -1.98
CA LEU A 106 5.61 5.95 -1.01
C LEU A 106 4.12 5.93 -0.68
N ASN A 107 3.80 5.81 0.61
CA ASN A 107 2.45 5.68 1.16
C ASN A 107 1.62 4.52 0.56
N GLY A 108 2.28 3.51 -0.03
CA GLY A 108 1.62 2.41 -0.69
C GLY A 108 0.75 2.87 -1.87
N TYR A 109 1.15 3.90 -2.60
CA TYR A 109 0.37 4.45 -3.69
C TYR A 109 0.22 3.47 -4.86
N PHE A 110 1.31 2.78 -5.23
CA PHE A 110 1.30 1.86 -6.36
C PHE A 110 0.68 0.52 -5.95
N TYR A 111 0.13 -0.24 -6.90
CA TYR A 111 -0.46 -1.58 -6.65
C TYR A 111 -1.45 -1.60 -5.48
N ARG A 112 -2.18 -0.52 -5.24
CA ARG A 112 -3.00 -0.40 -4.02
C ARG A 112 -4.46 -0.75 -4.29
N CYS A 113 -4.92 -0.56 -5.52
CA CYS A 113 -6.31 -0.72 -5.93
C CYS A 113 -6.45 -2.01 -6.72
N CYS A 114 -7.55 -2.71 -6.49
CA CYS A 114 -7.95 -3.83 -7.32
C CYS A 114 -9.02 -3.34 -8.28
N SER A 115 -8.72 -3.28 -9.58
CA SER A 115 -9.65 -2.78 -10.58
C SER A 115 -10.88 -3.67 -10.72
N SER A 116 -11.90 -3.17 -11.42
CA SER A 116 -13.08 -3.98 -11.81
C SER A 116 -12.70 -5.20 -12.66
N ALA A 117 -11.58 -5.12 -13.39
CA ALA A 117 -11.04 -6.20 -14.19
C ALA A 117 -10.14 -7.18 -13.40
N GLY A 118 -9.99 -6.98 -12.08
CA GLY A 118 -9.18 -7.86 -11.25
C GLY A 118 -7.68 -7.64 -11.40
N HIS A 119 -7.25 -6.39 -11.65
CA HIS A 119 -5.84 -6.04 -11.76
C HIS A 119 -5.38 -5.04 -10.70
N CYS A 120 -4.19 -5.25 -10.16
CA CYS A 120 -3.56 -4.35 -9.21
C CYS A 120 -2.94 -3.13 -9.88
N GLY A 121 -3.24 -1.95 -9.35
CA GLY A 121 -2.59 -0.73 -9.78
C GLY A 121 -2.91 0.51 -8.93
N PRO A 122 -2.51 1.71 -9.39
CA PRO A 122 -1.65 1.95 -10.55
C PRO A 122 -0.24 1.35 -10.35
N LYS A 123 0.39 0.82 -11.40
CA LYS A 123 1.71 0.16 -11.26
C LYS A 123 2.88 1.11 -11.27
N ASN A 124 2.70 2.28 -11.86
CA ASN A 124 3.72 3.32 -11.96
C ASN A 124 3.05 4.69 -11.98
N ASP A 125 3.85 5.71 -12.15
CA ASP A 125 3.47 7.09 -11.97
C ASP A 125 2.81 7.66 -13.26
N ILE A 126 2.88 6.97 -14.39
CA ILE A 126 2.24 7.38 -15.65
C ILE A 126 0.90 6.69 -15.89
N GLN A 127 0.57 5.62 -15.16
CA GLN A 127 -0.75 5.00 -15.18
C GLN A 127 -1.73 5.76 -14.29
N ASP A 128 -2.83 6.22 -14.86
CA ASP A 128 -3.86 6.92 -14.11
C ASP A 128 -4.47 6.00 -13.05
N GLN A 129 -4.47 6.46 -11.80
CA GLN A 129 -5.08 5.75 -10.69
C GLN A 129 -6.57 5.49 -10.91
N ALA A 130 -7.28 6.34 -11.67
CA ALA A 130 -8.72 6.17 -11.90
C ALA A 130 -9.04 4.84 -12.61
N LEU A 131 -8.11 4.31 -13.42
CA LEU A 131 -8.24 3.02 -14.11
C LEU A 131 -8.31 1.82 -13.14
N TYR A 132 -7.75 1.97 -11.95
CA TYR A 132 -7.67 0.90 -10.95
C TYR A 132 -8.53 1.19 -9.72
N CYS A 133 -8.56 2.44 -9.31
CA CYS A 133 -9.14 2.91 -8.05
C CYS A 133 -10.53 3.54 -8.23
N GLY A 134 -10.97 3.75 -9.47
CA GLY A 134 -12.23 4.41 -9.80
C GLY A 134 -13.46 3.51 -9.61
N SER A 135 -14.49 3.78 -10.41
CA SER A 135 -15.74 3.01 -10.37
C SER A 135 -15.48 1.52 -10.65
N GLY A 136 -16.11 0.65 -9.85
CA GLY A 136 -15.96 -0.80 -9.97
C GLY A 136 -14.69 -1.37 -9.34
N CYS A 137 -13.84 -0.55 -8.71
CA CYS A 137 -12.75 -1.07 -7.88
C CYS A 137 -13.29 -2.05 -6.82
N GLN A 138 -12.65 -3.21 -6.70
CA GLN A 138 -13.09 -4.30 -5.85
C GLN A 138 -12.68 -4.07 -4.39
N GLY A 139 -13.56 -3.39 -3.64
CA GLY A 139 -13.40 -3.15 -2.21
C GLY A 139 -13.16 -4.44 -1.42
N GLY A 140 -12.23 -4.40 -0.46
CA GLY A 140 -11.75 -5.59 0.28
C GLY A 140 -10.50 -6.24 -0.34
N PHE A 141 -10.34 -6.13 -1.66
CA PHE A 141 -9.16 -6.61 -2.39
C PHE A 141 -8.21 -5.48 -2.80
N GLY A 142 -8.62 -4.23 -2.61
CA GLY A 142 -7.76 -3.05 -2.76
C GLY A 142 -8.31 -1.80 -2.06
N LYS A 143 -7.48 -0.77 -2.00
CA LYS A 143 -7.78 0.56 -1.45
C LYS A 143 -8.41 1.47 -2.50
N CYS A 144 -9.70 1.30 -2.73
CA CYS A 144 -10.46 2.06 -3.72
C CYS A 144 -10.53 3.57 -3.39
N GLY A 145 -10.78 4.38 -4.43
CA GLY A 145 -10.80 5.84 -4.37
C GLY A 145 -9.64 6.46 -5.17
N ALA A 146 -9.99 7.35 -6.11
CA ALA A 146 -9.05 8.04 -6.99
C ALA A 146 -8.50 9.36 -6.40
N ASN A 147 -8.66 9.55 -5.09
CA ASN A 147 -8.39 10.82 -4.41
C ASN A 147 -6.98 10.93 -3.82
N MET A 148 -6.11 9.94 -4.04
CA MET A 148 -4.73 10.02 -3.54
C MET A 148 -3.86 10.81 -4.49
N SER A 149 -3.09 11.74 -3.97
CA SER A 149 -2.06 12.44 -4.74
C SER A 149 -0.99 11.46 -5.21
N LYS A 150 -0.60 11.60 -6.48
CA LYS A 150 0.53 10.88 -7.06
C LYS A 150 1.80 11.18 -6.22
N PRO A 151 2.62 10.17 -5.89
CA PRO A 151 3.87 10.39 -5.18
C PRO A 151 4.81 11.28 -5.98
N SER A 152 5.59 12.10 -5.29
CA SER A 152 6.71 12.78 -5.92
C SER A 152 7.67 11.74 -6.51
N LYS A 153 8.20 12.07 -7.69
CA LYS A 153 9.23 11.26 -8.31
C LYS A 153 10.46 11.21 -7.39
N PRO A 154 11.12 10.05 -7.26
CA PRO A 154 12.40 9.94 -6.57
C PRO A 154 13.39 11.02 -7.04
N THR A 155 13.94 11.78 -6.09
CA THR A 155 15.01 12.74 -6.32
C THR A 155 16.34 12.10 -5.89
N GLY A 156 17.38 12.22 -6.73
CA GLY A 156 18.70 11.65 -6.46
C GLY A 156 19.20 10.73 -7.57
N GLN A 157 20.37 10.12 -7.33
CA GLN A 157 20.94 9.15 -8.25
C GLN A 157 20.04 7.91 -8.31
N HIS A 158 19.79 7.45 -9.53
CA HIS A 158 19.02 6.24 -9.78
C HIS A 158 19.99 5.07 -9.88
N GLY A 159 19.61 3.92 -9.34
CA GLY A 159 20.33 2.68 -9.63
C GLY A 159 20.16 2.29 -11.10
N THR A 160 21.00 1.37 -11.57
CA THR A 160 20.88 0.76 -12.90
C THR A 160 20.39 -0.68 -12.76
N SER A 161 19.46 -1.06 -13.62
CA SER A 161 18.89 -2.40 -13.77
C SER A 161 19.23 -2.96 -15.15
N GLN A 162 19.63 -4.22 -15.20
CA GLN A 162 19.87 -4.97 -16.44
C GLN A 162 18.56 -5.54 -16.99
N GLU A 163 18.64 -6.18 -18.17
CA GLU A 163 17.51 -6.85 -18.79
C GLU A 163 16.90 -7.91 -17.85
N GLY A 164 15.57 -7.94 -17.77
CA GLY A 164 14.82 -8.82 -16.87
C GLY A 164 14.69 -8.31 -15.43
N GLU A 165 15.48 -7.31 -15.01
CA GLU A 165 15.41 -6.76 -13.66
C GLU A 165 14.30 -5.71 -13.51
N THR A 166 13.87 -5.47 -12.27
CA THR A 166 12.85 -4.46 -11.98
C THR A 166 13.37 -3.04 -12.14
N CYS A 167 12.52 -2.14 -12.61
CA CYS A 167 12.82 -0.72 -12.82
C CYS A 167 11.71 0.19 -12.29
N GLY A 168 11.88 1.49 -12.46
CA GLY A 168 10.80 2.44 -12.22
C GLY A 168 10.84 3.09 -10.83
N PRO A 169 9.80 3.88 -10.51
CA PRO A 169 9.79 4.77 -9.35
C PRO A 169 9.70 4.02 -8.01
N ILE A 170 9.25 2.76 -8.01
CA ILE A 170 9.07 1.95 -6.81
C ILE A 170 10.42 1.52 -6.22
N VAL A 171 11.37 1.16 -7.09
CA VAL A 171 12.70 0.65 -6.73
C VAL A 171 13.81 1.68 -6.98
N ASN A 172 13.46 2.84 -7.55
CA ASN A 172 14.40 3.91 -7.93
C ASN A 172 15.55 3.43 -8.84
N LYS A 173 15.22 2.58 -9.83
CA LYS A 173 16.20 2.06 -10.80
C LYS A 173 15.79 2.36 -12.25
N LYS A 174 16.75 2.80 -13.05
CA LYS A 174 16.65 2.95 -14.51
C LYS A 174 17.17 1.70 -15.18
N CYS A 175 16.63 1.35 -16.34
CA CYS A 175 17.21 0.31 -17.17
C CYS A 175 18.54 0.77 -17.76
N ALA A 176 19.43 -0.20 -17.99
CA ALA A 176 20.68 0.00 -18.72
C ALA A 176 20.43 0.54 -20.13
N ASP A 177 21.46 1.13 -20.74
CA ASP A 177 21.34 1.83 -22.01
C ASP A 177 20.73 0.93 -23.10
N GLY A 178 19.76 1.49 -23.82
CA GLY A 178 19.01 0.79 -24.88
C GLY A 178 17.81 -0.04 -24.40
N LEU A 179 17.67 -0.30 -23.10
CA LEU A 179 16.52 -1.02 -22.54
C LEU A 179 15.39 -0.07 -22.13
N CYS A 180 14.18 -0.59 -22.26
CA CYS A 180 12.93 0.08 -21.90
C CYS A 180 12.47 -0.37 -20.51
N CYS A 181 11.94 0.56 -19.73
CA CYS A 181 11.23 0.21 -18.50
C CYS A 181 9.74 0.09 -18.81
N SER A 182 9.21 -1.14 -18.83
CA SER A 182 7.82 -1.41 -19.21
C SER A 182 6.81 -0.83 -18.21
N GLY A 183 5.53 -0.80 -18.59
CA GLY A 183 4.44 -0.43 -17.70
C GLY A 183 4.31 -1.31 -16.45
N SER A 184 4.85 -2.53 -16.52
CA SER A 184 4.87 -3.49 -15.42
C SER A 184 6.14 -3.42 -14.57
N ASN A 185 6.99 -2.41 -14.78
CA ASN A 185 8.22 -2.15 -14.02
C ASN A 185 9.33 -3.20 -14.24
N PHE A 186 9.49 -3.70 -15.46
CA PHE A 186 10.61 -4.58 -15.84
C PHE A 186 11.42 -3.98 -16.99
N CYS A 187 12.73 -4.18 -16.96
CA CYS A 187 13.63 -3.84 -18.04
C CYS A 187 13.60 -4.88 -19.15
N GLY A 188 13.53 -4.42 -20.40
CA GLY A 188 13.61 -5.29 -21.56
C GLY A 188 13.58 -4.51 -22.87
N SER A 189 13.45 -5.22 -23.97
CA SER A 189 13.42 -4.68 -25.33
C SER A 189 12.18 -5.15 -26.10
N GLY A 190 11.91 -4.57 -27.26
CA GLY A 190 10.73 -4.91 -28.06
C GLY A 190 9.44 -4.20 -27.63
N GLU A 191 8.36 -4.41 -28.39
CA GLU A 191 7.10 -3.65 -28.26
C GLU A 191 6.43 -3.82 -26.89
N ASP A 192 6.55 -5.00 -26.28
CA ASP A 192 5.97 -5.31 -24.96
C ASP A 192 6.59 -4.49 -23.82
N PHE A 193 7.83 -4.03 -24.00
CA PHE A 193 8.54 -3.20 -23.03
C PHE A 193 8.56 -1.72 -23.44
N CYS A 194 8.76 -1.46 -24.72
CA CYS A 194 9.06 -0.14 -25.27
C CYS A 194 7.83 0.58 -25.83
N GLY A 195 6.75 -0.15 -26.11
CA GLY A 195 5.55 0.37 -26.75
C GLY A 195 4.81 1.37 -25.84
N ALA A 196 4.25 2.42 -26.46
CA ALA A 196 3.44 3.40 -25.75
C ALA A 196 2.15 2.78 -25.18
N ALA A 197 1.56 1.81 -25.89
CA ALA A 197 0.41 1.04 -25.41
C ALA A 197 0.73 0.23 -24.14
N ASN A 198 1.97 -0.22 -24.00
CA ASN A 198 2.47 -0.98 -22.85
C ASN A 198 3.04 -0.12 -21.73
N TRP A 199 2.78 1.20 -21.77
CA TRP A 199 3.19 2.14 -20.75
C TRP A 199 4.68 2.13 -20.44
N CYS A 200 5.50 2.09 -21.48
CA CYS A 200 6.93 2.35 -21.32
C CYS A 200 7.14 3.68 -20.57
N GLN A 201 8.03 3.64 -19.58
CA GLN A 201 8.27 4.74 -18.65
C GLN A 201 9.52 5.54 -19.09
N PRO A 202 9.38 6.69 -19.79
CA PRO A 202 10.51 7.37 -20.46
C PRO A 202 11.50 8.03 -19.49
N THR A 203 11.14 8.15 -18.22
CA THR A 203 12.08 8.54 -17.17
C THR A 203 13.02 7.40 -16.79
N TRP A 204 12.60 6.15 -16.97
CA TRP A 204 13.21 4.96 -16.40
C TRP A 204 13.82 4.02 -17.45
N GLY A 205 13.65 4.31 -18.74
CA GLY A 205 14.30 3.59 -19.85
C GLY A 205 14.11 4.28 -21.20
N SER A 206 14.62 3.65 -22.25
CA SER A 206 14.68 4.16 -23.62
C SER A 206 13.42 3.86 -24.44
N CYS A 207 12.30 4.55 -24.16
CA CYS A 207 11.03 4.29 -24.84
C CYS A 207 11.03 4.74 -26.31
N SER A 208 10.55 3.87 -27.21
CA SER A 208 10.48 4.09 -28.67
C SER A 208 9.54 5.22 -29.09
N SER A 209 8.72 5.74 -28.19
CA SER A 209 7.85 6.90 -28.42
C SER A 209 7.54 7.60 -27.10
N LYS A 210 7.76 8.92 -27.03
CA LYS A 210 7.20 9.71 -25.93
C LYS A 210 5.68 9.75 -26.15
N ARG A 211 4.90 9.21 -25.21
CA ARG A 211 3.45 9.41 -25.21
C ARG A 211 3.21 10.92 -25.13
N THR A 212 2.63 11.52 -26.17
CA THR A 212 2.07 12.87 -26.06
C THR A 212 0.93 12.76 -25.06
N ILE A 213 1.11 13.38 -23.89
CA ILE A 213 0.13 13.41 -22.80
C ILE A 213 -1.04 14.29 -23.23
#